data_AF-A0A4Q9QP87-F1
#
_entry.id   AF-A0A4Q9QP87-F1
#
_cell.length_a   1.000
_cell.length_b   1.000
_cell.length_c   1.000
_cell.angle_alpha   90.00
_cell.angle_beta   90.00
_cell.angle_gamma   90.00
#
_symmetry.space_group_name_H-M   'P 1'
#
loop_
_entity.id
_entity.type
_entity.pdbx_description
1 polymer ?
#
loop_
_entity_poly.entity_id
_entity_poly.type
_entity_poly.pdbx_seq_one_letter_code
_entity_poly.pdbx_strand_id
1 'polypeptide(L)' 'MSITHEQIEQLGKFERLQLAEDLWDRFATETQPETAPEILDELERRARWREQNPTQGKTLAQIAQGLGIRL' A
#
# COMPACT_ATOMS: atom_id res chain seq x y z
N MET A 1 -11.58 -16.76 3.46
CA MET A 1 -12.03 -16.74 4.88
C MET A 1 -11.27 -15.65 5.61
N SER A 2 -11.96 -14.70 6.23
CA SER A 2 -11.35 -13.73 7.15
C SER A 2 -11.45 -14.29 8.57
N ILE A 3 -10.31 -14.59 9.18
CA ILE A 3 -10.23 -14.96 10.59
C ILE A 3 -10.20 -13.68 11.43
N THR A 4 -10.98 -13.62 12.51
CA THR A 4 -10.96 -12.46 13.41
C THR A 4 -9.82 -12.58 14.42
N HIS A 5 -9.40 -11.47 15.00
CA HIS A 5 -8.37 -11.46 16.05
C HIS A 5 -8.74 -12.36 17.23
N GLU A 6 -10.00 -12.29 17.69
CA GLU A 6 -10.55 -13.12 18.77
C GLU A 6 -10.47 -14.63 18.45
N GLN A 7 -10.63 -15.01 17.18
CA GLN A 7 -10.50 -16.40 16.74
C GLN A 7 -9.04 -16.86 16.74
N ILE A 8 -8.08 -15.98 16.41
CA ILE A 8 -6.64 -16.28 16.45
C ILE A 8 -6.19 -16.52 17.90
N GLU A 9 -6.73 -15.75 18.86
CA GLU A 9 -6.36 -15.89 20.27
C GLU A 9 -6.72 -17.26 20.84
N GLN A 10 -7.82 -17.86 20.37
CA GLN A 10 -8.29 -19.18 20.77
C GLN A 10 -7.45 -20.33 20.21
N LEU A 11 -6.60 -20.09 19.21
CA LEU A 11 -5.76 -21.11 18.60
C LEU A 11 -4.62 -21.53 19.53
N GLY A 12 -4.40 -22.84 19.62
CA GLY A 12 -3.22 -23.43 20.23
C GLY A 12 -1.95 -23.17 19.39
N LYS A 13 -0.78 -23.44 19.99
CA LYS A 13 0.53 -23.18 19.36
C LYS A 13 0.66 -23.83 17.96
N PHE A 14 0.20 -25.06 17.80
CA PHE A 14 0.28 -25.79 16.53
C PHE A 14 -0.68 -25.22 15.48
N GLU A 15 -1.89 -24.87 15.88
CA GLU A 15 -2.90 -24.28 14.99
C GLU A 15 -2.47 -22.89 14.49
N ARG A 16 -1.79 -22.10 15.33
CA ARG A 16 -1.17 -20.83 14.92
C ARG A 16 -0.04 -21.03 13.91
N LEU A 17 0.76 -22.08 14.06
CA LEU A 17 1.83 -22.40 13.11
C LEU A 17 1.24 -22.81 11.76
N GLN A 18 0.23 -23.68 11.75
CA GLN A 18 -0.48 -24.06 10.53
C GLN A 18 -1.12 -22.85 9.84
N LEU A 19 -1.76 -21.96 10.61
CA LEU A 19 -2.33 -20.73 10.06
C LEU A 19 -1.26 -19.85 9.40
N ALA A 20 -0.06 -19.75 9.98
CA ALA A 20 1.04 -18.99 9.41
C ALA A 20 1.55 -19.62 8.10
N GLU A 21 1.69 -20.95 8.06
CA GLU A 21 2.07 -21.69 6.85
C GLU A 21 1.03 -21.50 5.74
N ASP A 22 -0.25 -21.72 6.04
CA ASP A 22 -1.36 -21.57 5.09
C ASP A 22 -1.45 -20.14 4.53
N LEU A 23 -1.21 -19.12 5.38
CA LEU A 23 -1.18 -17.73 4.94
C LEU A 23 0.02 -17.44 4.05
N TRP A 24 1.19 -17.97 4.41
CA TRP A 24 2.41 -17.78 3.64
C TRP A 24 2.34 -18.44 2.27
N ASP A 25 1.82 -19.67 2.20
CA ASP A 25 1.64 -20.38 0.93
C ASP A 25 0.70 -19.61 0.00
N ARG A 26 -0.41 -19.09 0.53
CA ARG A 26 -1.33 -18.25 -0.25
C ARG A 26 -0.65 -17.01 -0.79
N PHE A 27 0.09 -16.29 0.05
CA PHE A 27 0.86 -15.12 -0.37
C PHE A 27 1.92 -15.47 -1.43
N ALA A 28 2.66 -16.57 -1.24
CA ALA A 28 3.68 -17.01 -2.18
C ALA A 28 3.10 -17.40 -3.56
N THR A 29 1.85 -17.87 -3.60
CA THR A 29 1.13 -18.16 -4.85
C THR A 29 0.42 -16.96 -5.47
N GLU A 30 0.37 -15.82 -4.78
CA GLU A 30 -0.25 -14.61 -5.29
C GLU A 30 0.63 -14.00 -6.39
N THR A 31 0.07 -13.94 -7.59
CA THR A 31 0.75 -13.41 -8.79
C THR A 31 0.21 -12.05 -9.21
N GLN A 32 -0.79 -11.55 -8.48
CA GLN A 32 -1.39 -10.27 -8.78
C GLN A 32 -0.37 -9.16 -8.47
N PRO A 33 -0.08 -8.26 -9.41
CA PRO A 33 0.80 -7.14 -9.14
C PRO A 33 0.20 -6.29 -8.02
N GLU A 34 1.04 -5.81 -7.09
CA GLU A 34 0.63 -4.91 -6.00
C GLU A 34 0.17 -3.52 -6.49
N THR A 35 0.04 -3.34 -7.80
CA THR A 35 -0.39 -2.09 -8.43
C THR A 35 -1.81 -2.23 -8.91
N ALA A 36 -2.69 -1.46 -8.28
CA ALA A 36 -4.07 -1.32 -8.73
C ALA A 36 -4.08 -0.47 -10.03
N PRO A 37 -4.67 -0.96 -11.14
CA PRO A 37 -4.64 -0.26 -12.43
C PRO A 37 -5.12 1.19 -12.36
N GLU A 38 -6.12 1.47 -11.54
CA GLU A 38 -6.65 2.82 -11.31
C GLU A 38 -5.61 3.79 -10.72
N ILE A 39 -4.67 3.28 -9.93
CA ILE A 39 -3.56 4.08 -9.39
C ILE A 39 -2.56 4.38 -10.50
N LEU A 40 -2.26 3.41 -11.37
CA LEU A 40 -1.39 3.62 -12.53
C LEU A 40 -1.98 4.66 -13.49
N ASP A 41 -3.26 4.56 -13.80
CA ASP A 41 -3.98 5.51 -14.65
C ASP A 41 -3.92 6.94 -14.07
N GLU A 42 -4.13 7.09 -12.76
CA GLU A 42 -4.02 8.38 -12.08
C GLU A 42 -2.59 8.93 -12.07
N LEU A 43 -1.59 8.06 -11.88
CA LEU A 43 -0.18 8.45 -11.96
C LEU A 43 0.19 8.93 -13.35
N GLU A 44 -0.26 8.24 -14.40
CA GLU A 44 -0.06 8.66 -15.78
C GLU A 44 -0.75 9.99 -16.07
N ARG A 45 -2.00 10.16 -15.63
CA ARG A 45 -2.73 11.43 -15.74
C ARG A 45 -1.98 12.57 -15.07
N ARG A 46 -1.43 12.37 -13.87
CA ARG A 46 -0.63 13.39 -13.15
C ARG A 46 0.70 13.69 -13.84
N ALA A 47 1.34 12.68 -14.44
CA ALA A 47 2.57 12.87 -15.21
C ALA A 47 2.32 13.77 -16.43
N ARG A 48 1.30 13.45 -17.24
CA ARG A 48 0.89 14.28 -18.40
C ARG A 48 0.52 15.70 -17.98
N TRP A 49 -0.22 15.84 -16.88
CA TRP A 49 -0.56 17.16 -16.35
C TRP A 49 0.67 17.97 -15.95
N ARG A 50 1.68 17.34 -15.32
CA ARG A 50 2.93 17.99 -14.92
C ARG A 50 3.72 18.49 -16.14
N GLU A 51 3.79 17.69 -17.20
CA GLU A 51 4.45 18.09 -18.46
C GLU A 51 3.79 19.32 -19.07
N GLN A 52 2.46 19.41 -18.99
CA GLN A 52 1.69 20.56 -19.49
C GLN A 52 1.74 21.78 -18.54
N ASN A 53 2.06 21.57 -17.25
CA ASN A 53 2.03 22.59 -16.21
C ASN A 53 3.36 22.65 -15.42
N PRO A 54 4.51 22.90 -16.09
CA PRO A 54 5.85 22.73 -15.50
C PRO A 54 6.12 23.67 -14.31
N THR A 55 5.42 24.80 -14.22
CA THR A 55 5.59 25.79 -13.14
C THR A 55 4.62 25.62 -11.97
N GLN A 56 3.67 24.69 -12.06
CA GLN A 56 2.65 24.49 -11.02
C GLN A 56 3.03 23.43 -9.96
N GLY A 57 4.19 22.81 -10.09
CA GLY A 57 4.74 21.92 -9.07
C GLY A 57 5.19 22.68 -7.82
N LYS A 58 5.19 21.98 -6.68
CA LYS A 58 5.81 22.45 -5.43
C LYS A 58 6.93 21.49 -5.03
N THR A 59 8.05 22.03 -4.57
CA THR A 59 9.11 21.22 -3.95
C THR A 59 8.64 20.69 -2.60
N LEU A 60 9.27 19.62 -2.09
CA LEU A 60 8.99 19.11 -0.75
C LEU A 60 9.18 20.19 0.32
N ALA A 61 10.21 21.03 0.19
CA ALA A 61 10.45 22.15 1.09
C ALA A 61 9.30 23.18 1.07
N GLN A 62 8.76 23.51 -0.10
CA GLN A 62 7.60 24.40 -0.24
C GLN A 62 6.33 23.78 0.35
N ILE A 63 6.14 22.47 0.21
CA ILE A 63 5.04 21.73 0.83
C ILE A 63 5.17 21.78 2.36
N ALA A 64 6.35 21.44 2.88
CA ALA A 64 6.62 21.43 4.32
C ALA A 64 6.43 22.83 4.94
N GLN A 65 6.93 23.87 4.26
CA GLN A 65 6.71 25.25 4.66
C GLN A 65 5.21 25.60 4.72
N GLY A 66 4.42 25.20 3.72
CA GLY A 66 2.97 25.43 3.70
C GLY A 66 2.20 24.67 4.79
N LEU A 67 2.74 23.54 5.25
CA LEU A 67 2.18 22.74 6.34
C LEU A 67 2.67 23.17 7.73
N GLY A 68 3.63 24.10 7.80
CA GLY A 68 4.26 24.50 9.07
C GLY A 68 5.17 23.42 9.68
N ILE A 69 5.63 22.46 8.86
CA ILE A 69 6.48 21.36 9.29
C ILE A 69 7.92 21.66 8.85
N ARG A 70 8.90 21.34 9.69
CA ARG A 70 10.32 21.37 9.33
C ARG A 70 10.73 20.00 8.81
N LEU A 71 11.29 19.96 7.60
CA LEU A 71 11.96 18.77 7.05
C LEU A 71 13.28 18.51 7.77
#